data_AF-A0A5B8C9E3-F1
#
_entry.id   AF-A0A5B8C9E3-F1
#
_cell.length_a   1.000
_cell.length_b   1.000
_cell.length_c   1.000
_cell.angle_alpha   90.00
_cell.angle_beta   90.00
_cell.angle_gamma   90.00
#
_symmetry.space_group_name_H-M   'P 1'
#
loop_
_entity.id
_entity.type
_entity.pdbx_description
1 polymer ?
#
loop_
_entity_poly.entity_id
_entity_poly.type
_entity_poly.pdbx_seq_one_letter_code
_entity_poly.pdbx_strand_id
1 'polypeptide(L)'
;MKNSLAGGPADHRAVYGRAGDAILVGDWDGDGKDTFAVRRGSEYHVKNSISAGRADQVAVYGRANDDVYVGDFDGDGDDSFTVRRGATYFVANAIRPGSADRTVVFGRTTDTTLVGDWNGDRTDTLGIRRPAPQPAPAPAPAPAPKPAHRPSSPDLDCPDFRTKAEAQATLDYWKAQGRGDVHRLDADKDGEACESYFG
;
A
#
# COMPACT_ATOMS: atom_id res chain seq x y z
N MET A 1 -22.34 -10.63 11.59
CA MET A 1 -21.83 -11.90 11.04
C MET A 1 -22.92 -12.55 10.22
N LYS A 2 -22.55 -13.27 9.17
CA LYS A 2 -23.45 -14.10 8.36
C LYS A 2 -22.97 -15.54 8.52
N ASN A 3 -23.90 -16.48 8.75
CA ASN A 3 -23.60 -17.91 8.85
C ASN A 3 -23.77 -18.62 7.49
N SER A 4 -24.06 -17.86 6.43
CA SER A 4 -24.13 -18.36 5.06
C SER A 4 -23.71 -17.27 4.07
N LEU A 5 -23.22 -17.69 2.89
CA LEU A 5 -22.81 -16.81 1.79
C LEU A 5 -24.03 -16.32 0.99
N ALA A 6 -24.95 -15.64 1.68
CA ALA A 6 -26.15 -15.06 1.09
C ALA A 6 -26.25 -13.57 1.46
N GLY A 7 -26.96 -12.80 0.62
CA GLY A 7 -27.29 -11.41 0.93
C GLY A 7 -28.27 -11.26 2.11
N GLY A 8 -28.62 -10.01 2.44
CA GLY A 8 -29.60 -9.67 3.48
C GLY A 8 -28.98 -9.21 4.81
N PRO A 9 -29.79 -9.07 5.87
CA PRO A 9 -29.31 -8.60 7.16
C PRO A 9 -28.31 -9.59 7.77
N ALA A 10 -27.50 -9.09 8.71
CA ALA A 10 -26.62 -9.91 9.52
C ALA A 10 -27.42 -10.84 10.44
N ASP A 11 -26.94 -12.08 10.59
CA ASP A 11 -27.55 -13.10 11.46
C ASP A 11 -27.18 -12.83 12.93
N HIS A 12 -25.96 -12.37 13.18
CA HIS A 12 -25.47 -11.97 14.50
C HIS A 12 -24.83 -10.58 14.50
N ARG A 13 -24.92 -9.90 15.64
CA ARG A 13 -24.28 -8.60 15.91
C ARG A 13 -23.74 -8.61 17.33
N ALA A 14 -22.49 -8.20 17.49
CA ALA A 14 -21.84 -8.03 18.78
C ALA A 14 -20.96 -6.78 18.74
N VAL A 15 -20.80 -6.13 19.90
CA VAL A 15 -19.88 -5.01 20.08
C VAL A 15 -18.74 -5.50 20.96
N TYR A 16 -17.52 -5.49 20.42
CA TYR A 16 -16.33 -5.94 21.13
C TYR A 16 -15.12 -5.12 20.67
N GLY A 17 -14.30 -4.69 21.62
CA GLY A 17 -13.16 -3.79 21.37
C GLY A 17 -13.48 -2.30 21.46
N ARG A 18 -12.50 -1.50 21.05
CA ARG A 18 -12.52 -0.03 21.07
C ARG A 18 -12.11 0.52 19.70
N ALA A 19 -12.40 1.79 19.46
CA ALA A 19 -11.90 2.48 18.27
C ALA A 19 -10.37 2.41 18.20
N GLY A 20 -9.83 2.00 17.05
CA GLY A 20 -8.39 1.85 16.81
C GLY A 20 -7.82 0.47 17.14
N ASP A 21 -8.60 -0.43 17.74
CA ASP A 21 -8.17 -1.83 17.88
C ASP A 21 -8.16 -2.51 16.50
N ALA A 22 -7.16 -3.37 16.26
CA ALA A 22 -7.17 -4.27 15.11
C ALA A 22 -7.96 -5.54 15.46
N ILE A 23 -8.78 -6.01 14.53
CA ILE A 23 -9.61 -7.21 14.74
C ILE A 23 -8.91 -8.41 14.10
N LEU A 24 -8.85 -9.50 14.86
CA LEU A 24 -8.38 -10.81 14.45
C LEU A 24 -9.54 -11.82 14.60
N VAL A 25 -9.52 -12.85 13.77
CA VAL A 25 -10.54 -13.90 13.72
C VAL A 25 -9.83 -15.25 13.72
N GLY A 26 -10.33 -16.18 14.51
CA GLY A 26 -9.81 -17.54 14.64
C GLY A 26 -10.57 -18.36 15.66
N ASP A 27 -10.29 -19.66 15.68
CA ASP A 27 -10.80 -20.65 16.63
C ASP A 27 -9.83 -20.82 17.81
N TRP A 28 -9.90 -19.89 18.77
CA TRP A 28 -8.90 -19.79 19.84
C TRP A 28 -8.97 -20.88 20.91
N ASP A 29 -10.01 -21.72 20.90
CA ASP A 29 -10.23 -22.81 21.86
C ASP A 29 -10.62 -24.14 21.23
N GLY A 30 -10.40 -24.28 19.92
CA GLY A 30 -10.48 -25.55 19.20
C GLY A 30 -11.89 -26.14 19.14
N ASP A 31 -12.92 -25.29 19.25
CA ASP A 31 -14.32 -25.74 19.26
C ASP A 31 -14.92 -25.85 17.84
N GLY A 32 -14.12 -25.53 16.84
CA GLY A 32 -14.47 -25.48 15.43
C GLY A 32 -15.16 -24.19 15.00
N LYS A 33 -15.20 -23.15 15.85
CA LYS A 33 -15.87 -21.88 15.54
C LYS A 33 -14.94 -20.68 15.65
N ASP A 34 -14.87 -19.95 14.54
CA ASP A 34 -14.24 -18.64 14.52
C ASP A 34 -14.95 -17.65 15.45
N THR A 35 -14.16 -17.01 16.30
CA THR A 35 -14.57 -15.92 17.17
C THR A 35 -13.59 -14.74 17.06
N PHE A 36 -13.71 -13.73 17.92
CA PHE A 36 -12.96 -12.48 17.75
C PHE A 36 -11.88 -12.31 18.81
N ALA A 37 -10.74 -11.82 18.36
CA ALA A 37 -9.74 -11.20 19.21
C ALA A 37 -9.54 -9.75 18.79
N VAL A 38 -9.28 -8.86 19.75
CA VAL A 38 -8.88 -7.49 19.45
C VAL A 38 -7.46 -7.25 19.91
N ARG A 39 -6.66 -6.64 19.04
CA ARG A 39 -5.28 -6.28 19.31
C ARG A 39 -5.17 -4.79 19.57
N ARG A 40 -4.56 -4.45 20.72
CA ARG A 40 -4.25 -3.09 21.13
C ARG A 40 -2.76 -2.99 21.45
N GLY A 41 -2.00 -2.48 20.49
CA GLY A 41 -0.54 -2.51 20.58
C GLY A 41 -0.03 -3.95 20.61
N SER A 42 0.64 -4.37 21.68
CA SER A 42 1.11 -5.75 21.86
C SER A 42 0.17 -6.61 22.72
N GLU A 43 -0.98 -6.08 23.16
CA GLU A 43 -1.97 -6.78 23.96
C GLU A 43 -3.07 -7.36 23.07
N TYR A 44 -3.42 -8.62 23.30
CA TYR A 44 -4.47 -9.36 22.60
C TYR A 44 -5.56 -9.71 23.61
N HIS A 45 -6.79 -9.33 23.29
CA HIS A 45 -7.97 -9.61 24.09
C HIS A 45 -8.84 -10.61 23.31
N VAL A 46 -8.69 -11.89 23.64
CA VAL A 46 -9.35 -13.00 22.97
C VAL A 46 -10.73 -13.25 23.58
N LYS A 47 -11.70 -13.54 22.72
CA LYS A 47 -13.06 -13.86 23.12
C LYS A 47 -13.53 -15.12 22.42
N ASN A 48 -13.88 -16.15 23.18
CA ASN A 48 -14.28 -17.47 22.69
C ASN A 48 -15.78 -17.56 22.40
N SER A 49 -16.43 -16.42 22.24
CA SER A 49 -17.85 -16.35 21.89
C SER A 49 -18.19 -15.04 21.20
N ILE A 50 -19.16 -15.09 20.28
CA ILE A 50 -19.68 -13.91 19.60
C ILE A 50 -20.66 -13.17 20.53
N SER A 51 -20.11 -12.44 21.49
CA SER A 51 -20.86 -11.63 22.44
C SER A 51 -20.11 -10.36 22.84
N ALA A 52 -20.80 -9.40 23.45
CA ALA A 52 -20.16 -8.25 24.07
C ALA A 52 -19.54 -8.63 25.42
N GLY A 53 -18.73 -7.72 25.98
CA GLY A 53 -18.24 -7.85 27.36
C GLY A 53 -16.72 -7.96 27.45
N ARG A 54 -16.26 -8.59 28.54
CA ARG A 54 -14.83 -8.79 28.81
C ARG A 54 -14.25 -9.89 27.92
N ALA A 55 -12.94 -9.80 27.70
CA ALA A 55 -12.17 -10.85 27.08
C ALA A 55 -12.15 -12.09 27.98
N ASP A 56 -12.16 -13.26 27.35
CA ASP A 56 -12.01 -14.54 28.03
C ASP A 56 -10.51 -14.80 28.35
N GLN A 57 -9.61 -14.35 27.45
CA GLN A 57 -8.17 -14.37 27.69
C GLN A 57 -7.51 -13.06 27.27
N VAL A 58 -6.42 -12.70 27.96
CA VAL A 58 -5.61 -11.54 27.63
C VAL A 58 -4.14 -11.93 27.65
N ALA A 59 -3.43 -11.67 26.56
CA ALA A 59 -2.02 -11.99 26.42
C ALA A 59 -1.24 -10.80 25.84
N VAL A 60 0.01 -10.65 26.27
CA VAL A 60 0.94 -9.66 25.69
C VAL A 60 2.01 -10.39 24.90
N TYR A 61 2.05 -10.17 23.59
CA TYR A 61 2.97 -10.85 22.69
C TYR A 61 3.48 -9.94 21.57
N GLY A 62 4.76 -10.06 21.22
CA GLY A 62 5.39 -9.22 20.21
C GLY A 62 5.45 -7.73 20.58
N ARG A 63 5.52 -6.87 19.55
CA ARG A 63 5.56 -5.41 19.67
C ARG A 63 4.36 -4.78 18.97
N ALA A 64 4.03 -3.55 19.35
CA ALA A 64 2.87 -2.83 18.82
C ALA A 64 2.89 -2.59 17.30
N ASN A 65 4.08 -2.54 16.69
CA ASN A 65 4.26 -2.29 15.26
C ASN A 65 4.57 -3.56 14.45
N ASP A 66 4.52 -4.75 15.06
CA ASP A 66 4.66 -5.99 14.30
C ASP A 66 3.36 -6.23 13.50
N ASP A 67 3.50 -6.83 12.32
CA ASP A 67 2.37 -7.43 11.58
C ASP A 67 1.96 -8.73 12.27
N VAL A 68 0.67 -9.07 12.24
CA VAL A 68 0.14 -10.25 12.96
C VAL A 68 -0.66 -11.14 12.01
N TYR A 69 -0.49 -12.44 12.18
CA TYR A 69 -1.18 -13.50 11.47
C TYR A 69 -1.73 -14.52 12.46
N VAL A 70 -2.82 -15.17 12.08
CA VAL A 70 -3.57 -16.15 12.88
C VAL A 70 -3.62 -17.48 12.13
N GLY A 71 -3.53 -18.58 12.86
CA GLY A 71 -3.66 -19.94 12.36
C GLY A 71 -3.22 -20.98 13.39
N ASP A 72 -3.44 -22.25 13.10
CA ASP A 72 -2.99 -23.40 13.88
C ASP A 72 -1.58 -23.82 13.45
N PHE A 73 -0.55 -23.27 14.09
CA PHE A 73 0.84 -23.44 13.65
C PHE A 73 1.53 -24.72 14.16
N ASP A 74 0.88 -25.51 15.02
CA ASP A 74 1.40 -26.77 15.53
C ASP A 74 0.44 -27.97 15.46
N GLY A 75 -0.72 -27.78 14.86
CA GLY A 75 -1.66 -28.82 14.48
C GLY A 75 -2.48 -29.36 15.64
N ASP A 76 -2.69 -28.56 16.70
CA ASP A 76 -3.46 -28.96 17.88
C ASP A 76 -4.96 -28.63 17.78
N GLY A 77 -5.35 -27.86 16.75
CA GLY A 77 -6.71 -27.41 16.49
C GLY A 77 -7.03 -26.02 17.02
N ASP A 78 -6.15 -25.40 17.82
CA ASP A 78 -6.36 -24.07 18.37
C ASP A 78 -5.61 -23.02 17.52
N ASP A 79 -6.31 -21.98 17.09
CA ASP A 79 -5.67 -20.84 16.44
C ASP A 79 -4.83 -20.03 17.44
N SER A 80 -3.63 -19.67 17.01
CA SER A 80 -2.69 -18.87 17.80
C SER A 80 -2.15 -17.68 17.00
N PHE A 81 -1.07 -17.04 17.47
CA PHE A 81 -0.54 -15.82 16.87
C PHE A 81 0.88 -15.99 16.35
N THR A 82 1.11 -15.52 15.13
CA THR A 82 2.44 -15.26 14.60
C THR A 82 2.63 -13.78 14.37
N VAL A 83 3.73 -13.21 14.90
CA VAL A 83 4.10 -11.81 14.61
C VAL A 83 5.32 -11.74 13.69
N ARG A 84 5.36 -10.72 12.83
CA ARG A 84 6.42 -10.56 11.83
C ARG A 84 7.18 -9.25 12.01
N ARG A 85 8.51 -9.35 11.94
CA ARG A 85 9.44 -8.22 11.90
C ARG A 85 10.42 -8.37 10.75
N GLY A 86 10.22 -7.59 9.69
CA GLY A 86 11.00 -7.71 8.46
C GLY A 86 10.77 -9.08 7.80
N ALA A 87 11.83 -9.87 7.63
CA ALA A 87 11.72 -11.23 7.10
C ALA A 87 11.62 -12.31 8.20
N THR A 88 11.59 -11.91 9.47
CA THR A 88 11.55 -12.83 10.62
C THR A 88 10.15 -12.96 11.18
N TYR A 89 9.73 -14.18 11.42
CA TYR A 89 8.46 -14.56 12.05
C TYR A 89 8.74 -15.14 13.43
N PHE A 90 7.92 -14.74 14.39
CA PHE A 90 7.94 -15.18 15.78
C PHE A 90 6.59 -15.86 16.04
N VAL A 91 6.59 -17.18 15.95
CA VAL A 91 5.40 -18.03 16.08
C VAL A 91 5.19 -18.36 17.54
N ALA A 92 4.01 -18.08 18.07
CA ALA A 92 3.55 -18.61 19.34
C ALA A 92 2.51 -19.69 19.06
N ASN A 93 2.61 -20.81 19.74
CA ASN A 93 1.70 -21.95 19.60
C ASN A 93 0.52 -21.90 20.59
N ALA A 94 0.40 -20.82 21.36
CA ALA A 94 -0.67 -20.66 22.33
C ALA A 94 -0.90 -19.18 22.63
N ILE A 95 -2.12 -18.85 23.08
CA ILE A 95 -2.50 -17.52 23.56
C ILE A 95 -1.91 -17.28 24.95
N ARG A 96 -0.63 -16.92 25.02
CA ARG A 96 0.06 -16.64 26.28
C ARG A 96 1.13 -15.58 26.14
N PRO A 97 1.46 -14.86 27.22
CA PRO A 97 2.58 -13.94 27.18
C PRO A 97 3.93 -14.68 27.08
N GLY A 98 4.94 -13.98 26.57
CA GLY A 98 6.32 -14.44 26.61
C GLY A 98 7.00 -14.47 25.24
N SER A 99 8.00 -15.35 25.12
CA SER A 99 8.79 -15.55 23.91
C SER A 99 8.09 -16.48 22.92
N ALA A 100 8.47 -16.35 21.65
CA ALA A 100 8.05 -17.24 20.58
C ALA A 100 8.49 -18.69 20.84
N ASP A 101 7.65 -19.64 20.45
CA ASP A 101 7.96 -21.06 20.45
C ASP A 101 8.86 -21.41 19.25
N ARG A 102 8.66 -20.73 18.11
CA ARG A 102 9.50 -20.87 16.92
C ARG A 102 9.83 -19.52 16.32
N THR A 103 11.07 -19.39 15.83
CA THR A 103 11.52 -18.23 15.05
C THR A 103 11.95 -18.69 13.66
N VAL A 104 11.36 -18.10 12.63
CA VAL A 104 11.58 -18.51 11.24
C VAL A 104 11.96 -17.29 10.40
N VAL A 105 12.91 -17.43 9.48
CA VAL A 105 13.21 -16.38 8.48
C VAL A 105 12.70 -16.85 7.12
N PHE A 106 11.80 -16.07 6.52
CA PHE A 106 11.18 -16.44 5.25
C PHE A 106 10.78 -15.21 4.42
N GLY A 107 11.05 -15.25 3.12
CA GLY A 107 10.73 -14.18 2.19
C GLY A 107 11.51 -12.87 2.40
N ARG A 108 10.95 -11.77 1.90
CA ARG A 108 11.51 -10.41 1.95
C ARG A 108 10.54 -9.47 2.66
N THR A 109 11.04 -8.35 3.17
CA THR A 109 10.23 -7.33 3.86
C THR A 109 9.08 -6.76 3.02
N THR A 110 9.19 -6.79 1.69
CA THR A 110 8.16 -6.34 0.75
C THR A 110 7.13 -7.40 0.37
N ASP A 111 7.35 -8.65 0.77
CA ASP A 111 6.41 -9.73 0.48
C ASP A 111 5.19 -9.63 1.41
N THR A 112 4.00 -9.95 0.88
CA THR A 112 2.77 -10.11 1.67
C THR A 112 2.70 -11.55 2.17
N THR A 113 2.53 -11.74 3.48
CA THR A 113 2.37 -13.06 4.09
C THR A 113 0.92 -13.54 3.97
N LEU A 114 0.77 -14.85 3.77
CA LEU A 114 -0.47 -15.59 3.82
C LEU A 114 -0.28 -16.74 4.83
N VAL A 115 -1.36 -17.20 5.44
CA VAL A 115 -1.38 -18.36 6.35
C VAL A 115 -2.44 -19.33 5.87
N GLY A 116 -2.15 -20.62 5.98
CA GLY A 116 -3.08 -21.70 5.68
C GLY A 116 -2.42 -23.07 5.64
N ASP A 117 -3.24 -24.12 5.66
CA ASP A 117 -2.85 -25.50 5.42
C ASP A 117 -2.70 -25.77 3.91
N TRP A 118 -1.47 -25.68 3.42
CA TRP A 118 -1.18 -25.83 1.99
C TRP A 118 -1.04 -27.28 1.53
N ASN A 119 -0.80 -28.21 2.45
CA ASN A 119 -0.48 -29.62 2.16
C ASN A 119 -1.55 -30.61 2.68
N GLY A 120 -2.59 -30.12 3.38
CA GLY A 120 -3.70 -30.92 3.89
C GLY A 120 -3.39 -31.66 5.19
N ASP A 121 -2.37 -31.25 5.94
CA ASP A 121 -1.98 -31.90 7.21
C ASP A 121 -2.65 -31.29 8.45
N ARG A 122 -3.55 -30.33 8.26
CA ARG A 122 -4.25 -29.53 9.29
C ARG A 122 -3.34 -28.63 10.11
N THR A 123 -2.09 -28.44 9.71
CA THR A 123 -1.21 -27.43 10.31
C THR A 123 -1.06 -26.25 9.35
N ASP A 124 -1.41 -25.07 9.82
CA ASP A 124 -1.21 -23.84 9.07
C ASP A 124 0.28 -23.49 8.99
N THR A 125 0.72 -23.10 7.80
CA THR A 125 2.10 -22.64 7.57
C THR A 125 2.16 -21.37 6.71
N LEU A 126 3.36 -20.79 6.61
CA LEU A 126 3.56 -19.48 5.98
C LEU A 126 3.63 -19.57 4.45
N GLY A 127 2.76 -18.83 3.77
CA GLY A 127 2.85 -18.49 2.35
C GLY A 127 3.34 -17.06 2.13
N ILE A 128 3.95 -16.78 0.98
CA ILE A 128 4.30 -15.40 0.58
C ILE A 128 3.82 -15.08 -0.83
N ARG A 129 3.25 -13.89 -1.00
CA ARG A 129 3.01 -13.26 -2.30
C ARG A 129 4.02 -12.14 -2.50
N ARG A 130 4.81 -12.26 -3.56
CA ARG A 130 5.73 -11.20 -3.99
C ARG A 130 5.05 -10.30 -5.03
N PRO A 131 5.05 -8.97 -4.85
CA PRO A 131 4.63 -8.07 -5.92
C PRO A 131 5.59 -8.23 -7.11
N ALA A 132 5.04 -8.19 -8.33
CA ALA A 132 5.87 -8.15 -9.52
C ALA A 132 6.78 -6.91 -9.47
N PRO A 133 8.00 -6.98 -10.02
CA PRO A 133 8.81 -5.79 -10.21
C PRO A 133 7.98 -4.74 -10.95
N GLN A 134 7.87 -3.53 -10.40
CA GLN A 134 7.32 -2.43 -11.18
C GLN A 134 8.28 -2.20 -12.35
N PRO A 135 7.77 -2.12 -13.60
CA PRO A 135 8.58 -1.64 -14.71
C PRO A 135 9.23 -0.32 -14.29
N ALA A 136 10.50 -0.12 -14.64
CA ALA A 136 11.15 1.16 -14.39
C ALA A 136 10.26 2.28 -14.95
N PRO A 137 10.11 3.41 -14.23
CA PRO A 137 9.44 4.58 -14.80
C PRO A 137 10.04 4.85 -16.17
N ALA A 138 9.18 5.11 -17.18
CA ALA A 138 9.67 5.54 -18.47
C ALA A 138 10.63 6.72 -18.24
N PRO A 139 11.78 6.77 -18.94
CA PRO A 139 12.71 7.89 -18.80
C PRO A 139 11.92 9.19 -18.97
N ALA A 140 12.08 10.11 -18.00
CA ALA A 140 11.44 11.40 -18.07
C ALA A 140 11.77 12.03 -19.45
N PRO A 141 10.79 12.68 -20.11
CA PRO A 141 11.07 13.40 -21.35
C PRO A 141 12.27 14.33 -21.11
N ALA A 142 13.21 14.31 -22.05
CA ALA A 142 14.42 15.13 -21.94
C ALA A 142 14.02 16.58 -21.66
N PRO A 143 14.69 17.28 -20.73
CA PRO A 143 14.40 18.69 -20.49
C PRO A 143 14.51 19.44 -21.81
N ALA A 144 13.50 20.25 -22.13
CA ALA A 144 13.49 21.06 -23.33
C ALA A 144 14.82 21.83 -23.44
N PRO A 145 15.45 21.91 -24.63
CA PRO A 145 16.69 22.62 -24.80
C PRO A 145 16.53 24.07 -24.31
N LYS A 146 17.42 24.52 -23.43
CA LYS A 146 17.46 25.93 -23.01
C LYS A 146 17.70 26.80 -24.26
N PRO A 147 16.94 27.89 -24.48
CA PRO A 147 17.14 28.76 -25.62
C PRO A 147 18.60 29.24 -25.71
N ALA A 148 19.20 29.13 -26.90
CA ALA A 148 20.59 29.52 -27.15
C ALA A 148 20.78 31.04 -27.30
N HIS A 149 19.75 31.85 -27.02
CA HIS A 149 19.87 33.29 -26.91
C HIS A 149 19.10 33.77 -25.70
N ARG A 150 19.76 34.54 -24.85
CA ARG A 150 19.10 35.50 -23.98
C ARG A 150 19.16 36.83 -24.74
N PRO A 151 18.20 37.12 -25.64
CA PRO A 151 18.27 38.33 -26.44
C PRO A 151 18.11 39.53 -25.50
N SER A 152 19.02 40.48 -25.65
CA SER A 152 19.00 41.77 -24.96
C SER A 152 18.08 42.79 -25.63
N SER A 153 17.10 42.34 -26.43
CA SER A 153 16.13 43.20 -27.14
C SER A 153 14.76 43.16 -26.46
N PRO A 154 14.12 44.32 -26.19
CA PRO A 154 12.79 44.38 -25.56
C PRO A 154 11.62 43.94 -26.44
N ASP A 155 11.82 43.86 -27.75
CA ASP A 155 10.82 43.42 -28.72
C ASP A 155 11.51 42.42 -29.67
N LEU A 156 10.96 41.22 -29.79
CA LEU A 156 11.45 40.19 -30.71
C LEU A 156 10.34 39.93 -31.69
N ASP A 157 10.60 40.15 -32.97
CA ASP A 157 9.68 39.82 -34.05
C ASP A 157 10.26 38.67 -34.90
N CYS A 158 9.45 38.11 -35.80
CA CYS A 158 9.87 37.00 -36.67
C CYS A 158 11.22 37.20 -37.40
N PRO A 159 11.59 38.41 -37.88
CA PRO A 159 12.89 38.65 -38.50
C PRO A 159 14.11 38.51 -37.57
N ASP A 160 13.92 38.53 -36.25
CA ASP A 160 15.02 38.41 -35.28
C ASP A 160 15.52 36.96 -35.09
N PHE A 161 14.76 35.99 -35.62
CA PHE A 161 15.08 34.57 -35.53
C PHE A 161 15.75 34.09 -36.81
N ARG A 162 16.72 33.18 -36.70
CA ARG A 162 17.37 32.58 -37.88
C ARG A 162 16.53 31.46 -38.48
N THR A 163 15.68 30.84 -37.68
CA THR A 163 14.85 29.69 -38.09
C THR A 163 13.49 29.69 -37.39
N LYS A 164 12.48 29.04 -38.00
CA LYS A 164 11.17 28.79 -37.38
C LYS A 164 11.30 28.07 -36.02
N ALA A 165 12.27 27.16 -35.89
CA ALA A 165 12.51 26.41 -34.66
C ALA A 165 12.98 27.30 -33.49
N GLU A 166 13.77 28.35 -33.78
CA GLU A 166 14.20 29.32 -32.76
C GLU A 166 13.04 30.22 -32.30
N ALA A 167 12.18 30.63 -33.24
CA ALA A 167 10.96 31.37 -32.93
C ALA A 167 10.00 30.50 -32.09
N GLN A 168 9.80 29.23 -32.45
CA GLN A 168 8.95 28.29 -31.73
C GLN A 168 9.44 28.05 -30.30
N ALA A 169 10.74 27.86 -30.11
CA ALA A 169 11.32 27.67 -28.78
C ALA A 169 11.08 28.88 -27.86
N THR A 170 11.03 30.09 -28.43
CA THR A 170 10.75 31.32 -27.70
C THR A 170 9.27 31.40 -27.29
N LEU A 171 8.35 31.05 -28.20
CA LEU A 171 6.91 30.98 -27.93
C LEU A 171 6.60 29.96 -26.81
N ASP A 172 7.16 28.75 -26.92
CA ASP A 172 6.93 27.67 -25.97
C ASP A 172 7.46 28.01 -24.58
N TYR A 173 8.62 28.68 -24.50
CA TYR A 173 9.21 29.14 -23.24
C TYR A 173 8.28 30.09 -22.48
N TRP A 174 7.74 31.10 -23.15
CA TRP A 174 6.85 32.08 -22.51
C TRP A 174 5.47 31.51 -22.19
N LYS A 175 4.94 30.59 -23.02
CA LYS A 175 3.74 29.79 -22.70
C LYS A 175 3.96 28.95 -21.43
N ALA A 176 5.11 28.27 -21.30
CA ALA A 176 5.45 27.48 -20.11
C ALA A 176 5.60 28.30 -18.83
N GLN A 177 5.95 29.60 -18.93
CA GLN A 177 5.97 30.53 -17.80
C GLN A 177 4.60 31.17 -17.51
N GLY A 178 3.54 30.75 -18.19
CA GLY A 178 2.18 31.28 -18.04
C GLY A 178 2.00 32.69 -18.59
N ARG A 179 2.92 33.17 -19.43
CA ARG A 179 2.91 34.53 -20.01
C ARG A 179 2.32 34.58 -21.42
N GLY A 180 2.20 33.42 -22.09
CA GLY A 180 1.63 33.32 -23.43
C GLY A 180 2.56 33.84 -24.53
N ASP A 181 1.97 34.29 -25.64
CA ASP A 181 2.70 34.88 -26.77
C ASP A 181 3.07 36.34 -26.52
N VAL A 182 4.13 36.55 -25.74
CA VAL A 182 4.62 37.87 -25.32
C VAL A 182 5.14 38.69 -26.50
N HIS A 183 5.62 38.01 -27.54
CA HIS A 183 6.32 38.59 -28.69
C HIS A 183 5.48 38.59 -29.97
N ARG A 184 4.19 38.21 -29.89
CA ARG A 184 3.28 38.15 -31.03
C ARG A 184 3.80 37.29 -32.19
N LEU A 185 4.53 36.22 -31.86
CA LEU A 185 5.10 35.31 -32.86
C LEU A 185 4.03 34.40 -33.47
N ASP A 186 2.88 34.24 -32.81
CA ASP A 186 1.77 33.33 -33.15
C ASP A 186 0.50 34.16 -33.37
N ALA A 187 0.45 34.80 -34.55
CA ALA A 187 -0.56 35.82 -34.86
C ALA A 187 -1.98 35.25 -34.96
N ASP A 188 -2.11 34.03 -35.47
CA ASP A 188 -3.38 33.31 -35.64
C ASP A 188 -3.70 32.38 -34.46
N LYS A 189 -2.76 32.20 -33.52
CA LYS A 189 -2.92 31.53 -32.22
C LYS A 189 -3.13 30.03 -32.33
N ASP A 190 -2.60 29.42 -33.37
CA ASP A 190 -2.70 27.99 -33.61
C ASP A 190 -1.61 27.19 -32.86
N GLY A 191 -0.59 27.88 -32.35
CA GLY A 191 0.52 27.29 -31.61
C GLY A 191 1.85 27.32 -32.36
N GLU A 192 1.87 27.73 -33.62
CA GLU A 192 3.06 27.75 -34.46
C GLU A 192 3.63 29.17 -34.63
N ALA A 193 4.88 29.37 -34.21
CA ALA A 193 5.54 30.67 -34.31
C ALA A 193 5.98 30.98 -35.75
N CYS A 194 5.72 32.20 -36.21
CA CYS A 194 6.29 32.83 -37.41
C CYS A 194 6.12 32.04 -38.71
N GLU A 195 5.06 31.24 -38.80
CA GLU A 195 4.79 30.40 -39.97
C GLU A 195 4.61 31.19 -41.26
N SER A 196 4.02 32.39 -41.21
CA SER A 196 3.89 33.27 -42.38
C SER A 196 5.20 33.91 -42.85
N TYR A 197 6.26 33.87 -42.03
CA TYR A 197 7.57 34.43 -42.34
C TYR A 197 8.57 33.38 -42.83
N PHE A 198 8.51 32.16 -42.28
CA PHE A 198 9.40 31.05 -42.64
C PHE A 198 8.77 29.99 -43.56
N GLY A 199 7.49 30.14 -43.90
CA GLY A 199 6.71 29.23 -44.76
C GLY A 199 6.94 29.40 -46.26
#